data_AF-A0A447R6E9-F1
#
_entry.id   AF-A0A447R6E9-F1
#
_cell.length_a   1.000
_cell.length_b   1.000
_cell.length_c   1.000
_cell.angle_alpha   90.00
_cell.angle_beta   90.00
_cell.angle_gamma   90.00
#
_symmetry.space_group_name_H-M   'P 1'
#
loop_
_entity.id
_entity.type
_entity.pdbx_description
1 polymer ?
#
loop_
_entity_poly.entity_id
_entity_poly.type
_entity_poly.pdbx_seq_one_letter_code
_entity_poly.pdbx_strand_id
1 'polypeptide(L)'
;MKGTVFAVALNHRSQLDAWREAFSQPPYNAPPKTAVWFIKPRNTVIRHGDPIPYPQGEKVLSGATVALIVGKPPAGYALKRQRTISPGMRWLTKLACRKRAFIARRLKRNVAMAFARWVKWRR
;
A
#
# COMPACT_ATOMS: atom_id res chain seq x y z
N MET A 1 -2.18 13.67 -7.75
CA MET A 1 -3.40 13.60 -6.91
C MET A 1 -3.02 14.14 -5.53
N LYS A 2 -3.82 15.05 -4.96
CA LYS A 2 -3.62 15.59 -3.61
C LYS A 2 -4.53 14.82 -2.63
N GLY A 3 -4.16 13.59 -2.28
CA GLY A 3 -4.97 12.75 -1.39
C GLY A 3 -4.10 11.80 -0.57
N THR A 4 -4.67 11.27 0.51
CA THR A 4 -3.99 10.27 1.36
C THR A 4 -4.04 8.91 0.69
N VAL A 5 -2.88 8.26 0.58
CA VAL A 5 -2.78 6.93 -0.01
C VAL A 5 -2.70 5.90 1.13
N PHE A 6 -3.81 5.20 1.33
CA PHE A 6 -3.87 4.03 2.21
C PHE A 6 -3.43 2.78 1.45
N ALA A 7 -2.78 1.87 2.15
CA ALA A 7 -2.43 0.58 1.60
C ALA A 7 -2.45 -0.50 2.69
N VAL A 8 -2.66 -1.73 2.26
CA VAL A 8 -2.77 -2.91 3.13
C VAL A 8 -1.56 -3.83 2.93
N ALA A 9 -1.01 -4.31 4.04
CA ALA A 9 0.04 -5.32 4.08
C ALA A 9 -0.57 -6.70 4.40
N LEU A 10 0.16 -7.78 4.09
CA LEU A 10 -0.28 -9.15 4.37
C LEU A 10 -1.65 -9.49 3.73
N ASN A 11 -1.92 -8.92 2.56
CA ASN A 11 -3.18 -9.09 1.82
C ASN A 11 -3.06 -10.07 0.63
N HIS A 12 -1.97 -10.82 0.56
CA HIS A 12 -1.77 -11.85 -0.47
C HIS A 12 -1.60 -13.20 0.21
N ARG A 13 -2.34 -14.23 -0.24
CA ARG A 13 -2.36 -15.55 0.42
C ARG A 13 -0.97 -16.17 0.52
N SER A 14 -0.19 -16.15 -0.57
CA SER A 14 1.19 -16.68 -0.53
C SER A 14 2.10 -15.97 0.47
N GLN A 15 1.84 -14.69 0.79
CA GLN A 15 2.59 -13.98 1.81
C GLN A 15 2.15 -14.39 3.22
N LEU A 16 0.87 -14.71 3.42
CA LEU A 16 0.39 -15.28 4.68
C LEU A 16 0.95 -16.69 4.90
N ASP A 17 0.96 -17.52 3.85
CA ASP A 17 1.48 -18.89 3.90
C ASP A 17 2.98 -18.91 4.22
N ALA A 18 3.77 -18.08 3.53
CA ALA A 18 5.21 -17.96 3.77
C ALA A 18 5.58 -17.43 5.17
N TRP A 19 4.63 -16.79 5.88
CA TRP A 19 4.85 -16.22 7.21
C TRP A 19 4.13 -16.99 8.31
N ARG A 20 3.45 -18.09 7.98
CA ARG A 20 2.56 -18.83 8.88
C ARG A 20 3.25 -19.23 10.19
N GLU A 21 4.42 -19.85 10.09
CA GLU A 21 5.21 -20.27 11.24
C GLU A 21 5.69 -19.07 12.08
N ALA A 22 6.19 -18.04 11.41
CA ALA A 22 6.65 -16.82 12.07
C ALA A 22 5.52 -16.14 12.86
N PHE A 23 4.28 -16.18 12.38
CA PHE A 23 3.15 -15.59 13.10
C PHE A 23 2.83 -16.28 14.42
N SER A 24 3.13 -17.57 14.58
CA SER A 24 2.91 -18.29 15.83
C SER A 24 4.01 -18.04 16.87
N GLN A 25 5.11 -17.39 16.49
CA GLN A 25 6.24 -17.11 17.36
C GLN A 25 6.25 -15.64 17.84
N PRO A 26 6.90 -15.33 18.98
CA PRO A 26 7.17 -13.96 19.37
C PRO A 26 7.95 -13.22 18.25
N PRO A 27 7.66 -11.92 18.00
CA PRO A 27 6.75 -11.04 18.74
C PRO A 27 5.31 -11.03 18.21
N TYR A 28 4.94 -11.95 17.30
CA TYR A 28 3.63 -11.94 16.64
C TYR A 28 2.59 -12.72 17.44
N ASN A 29 2.93 -13.93 17.89
CA ASN A 29 2.12 -14.86 18.71
C ASN A 29 0.79 -15.34 18.09
N ALA A 30 0.23 -14.62 17.11
CA ALA A 30 -0.90 -15.03 16.30
C ALA A 30 -0.87 -14.33 14.93
N PRO A 31 -1.50 -14.92 13.90
CA PRO A 31 -1.70 -14.25 12.62
C PRO A 31 -2.61 -13.00 12.76
N PRO A 32 -2.49 -12.01 11.85
CA PRO A 32 -3.32 -10.83 11.89
C PRO A 32 -4.82 -11.16 11.76
N LYS A 33 -5.62 -10.71 12.74
CA LYS A 33 -7.08 -10.88 12.74
C LYS A 33 -7.82 -9.84 11.90
N THR A 34 -7.18 -8.69 11.67
CA THR A 34 -7.72 -7.57 10.90
C THR A 34 -6.71 -7.09 9.87
N ALA A 35 -7.17 -6.26 8.93
CA ALA A 35 -6.31 -5.71 7.89
C ALA A 35 -5.13 -4.91 8.48
N VAL A 36 -3.92 -5.19 7.99
CA VAL A 36 -2.69 -4.52 8.43
C VAL A 36 -2.46 -3.27 7.59
N TRP A 37 -2.90 -2.13 8.09
CA TRP A 37 -2.88 -0.86 7.35
C TRP A 37 -1.54 -0.13 7.46
N PHE A 38 -1.19 0.61 6.40
CA PHE A 38 -0.17 1.65 6.42
C PHE A 38 -0.50 2.77 5.43
N ILE A 39 0.03 3.96 5.71
CA ILE A 39 -0.15 5.16 4.87
C ILE A 39 1.12 5.39 4.06
N LYS A 40 0.99 5.77 2.79
CA LYS A 40 2.09 6.29 1.97
C LYS A 40 2.16 7.82 2.17
N PRO A 41 3.22 8.35 2.81
CA PRO A 41 3.34 9.78 3.04
C PRO A 41 3.54 10.52 1.71
N ARG A 42 3.21 11.82 1.71
CA ARG A 42 3.16 12.65 0.49
C ARG A 42 4.46 12.63 -0.32
N ASN A 43 5.62 12.60 0.34
CA ASN A 43 6.94 12.56 -0.30
C ASN A 43 7.21 11.26 -1.08
N THR A 44 6.42 10.20 -0.87
CA THR A 44 6.57 8.93 -1.59
C THR A 44 5.68 8.83 -2.82
N VAL A 45 4.71 9.74 -2.98
CA VAL A 45 3.73 9.69 -4.07
C VAL A 45 4.27 10.46 -5.26
N ILE A 46 4.57 9.74 -6.35
CA ILE A 46 5.10 10.33 -7.59
C ILE A 46 4.18 10.03 -8.79
N ARG A 47 4.28 10.83 -9.85
CA ARG A 47 3.45 10.70 -11.06
C ARG A 47 4.00 9.63 -11.99
N HIS A 48 3.17 9.29 -12.99
CA HIS A 48 3.62 8.45 -14.08
C HIS A 48 4.72 9.17 -14.87
N GLY A 49 5.80 8.46 -15.17
CA GLY A 49 6.95 9.03 -15.88
C GLY A 49 8.05 9.52 -14.94
N ASP A 50 7.69 9.98 -13.74
CA ASP A 50 8.66 10.50 -12.77
C ASP A 50 9.73 9.44 -12.42
N PRO A 51 11.00 9.86 -12.30
CA PRO A 51 12.07 8.97 -11.88
C PRO A 51 11.80 8.48 -10.45
N ILE A 52 12.16 7.22 -10.18
CA ILE A 52 12.09 6.66 -8.83
C ILE A 52 13.48 6.80 -8.20
N PRO A 53 13.65 7.61 -7.14
CA PRO A 53 14.94 7.73 -6.47
C PRO A 53 15.43 6.36 -5.98
N TYR A 54 16.65 5.98 -6.36
CA TYR A 54 17.27 4.73 -5.95
C TYR A 54 18.27 5.01 -4.82
N PRO A 55 18.04 4.51 -3.59
CA PRO A 55 19.00 4.66 -2.51
C PRO A 55 20.26 3.80 -2.75
N GLN A 56 21.44 4.42 -2.64
CA GLN A 56 22.72 3.72 -2.79
C GLN A 56 22.91 2.67 -1.68
N GLY A 57 23.46 1.51 -2.02
CA GLY A 57 23.76 0.43 -1.07
C GLY A 57 22.54 -0.37 -0.59
N GLU A 58 21.34 -0.06 -1.06
CA GLU A 58 20.10 -0.72 -0.65
C GLU A 58 19.55 -1.66 -1.73
N LYS A 59 18.96 -2.79 -1.31
CA LYS A 59 18.23 -3.69 -2.23
C LYS A 59 16.77 -3.26 -2.32
N VAL A 60 16.39 -2.76 -3.48
CA VAL A 60 15.03 -2.28 -3.75
C VAL A 60 14.22 -3.35 -4.48
N LEU A 61 12.96 -3.53 -4.10
CA LEU A 61 12.00 -4.42 -4.76
C LEU A 61 10.88 -3.62 -5.41
N SER A 62 10.48 -4.02 -6.61
CA SER A 62 9.23 -3.58 -7.24
C SER A 62 8.06 -4.42 -6.73
N GLY A 63 6.92 -3.76 -6.52
CA GLY A 63 5.67 -4.37 -6.05
C GLY A 63 4.49 -3.70 -6.74
N ALA A 64 4.20 -4.12 -7.97
CA ALA A 64 3.02 -3.66 -8.69
C ALA A 64 1.73 -4.07 -7.96
N THR A 65 0.75 -3.17 -7.93
CA THR A 65 -0.54 -3.34 -7.28
C THR A 65 -1.59 -2.42 -7.92
N VAL A 66 -2.85 -2.55 -7.52
CA VAL A 66 -3.95 -1.69 -7.97
C VAL A 66 -4.39 -0.85 -6.79
N ALA A 67 -4.73 0.42 -7.04
CA ALA A 67 -5.46 1.24 -6.10
C ALA A 67 -6.87 1.54 -6.59
N LEU A 68 -7.77 1.53 -5.61
CA LEU A 68 -9.09 2.15 -5.71
C LEU A 68 -8.95 3.64 -5.40
N ILE A 69 -9.48 4.49 -6.27
CA ILE A 69 -9.60 5.92 -6.03
C ILE A 69 -11.02 6.18 -5.52
N VAL A 70 -11.11 6.73 -4.32
CA VAL A 70 -12.38 7.14 -3.71
C VAL A 70 -12.69 8.56 -4.20
N GLY A 71 -13.78 8.70 -4.96
CA GLY A 71 -14.31 9.99 -5.39
C GLY A 71 -15.14 10.68 -4.29
N LYS A 72 -15.30 12.01 -4.40
CA LYS A 72 -16.28 12.74 -3.58
C LYS A 72 -17.69 12.41 -4.10
N PRO A 73 -18.67 12.10 -3.24
CA PRO A 73 -20.05 11.99 -3.70
C PRO A 73 -20.53 13.35 -4.24
N PRO A 74 -21.46 13.38 -5.22
CA PRO A 74 -22.02 14.64 -5.69
C PRO A 74 -22.72 15.39 -4.55
N ALA A 75 -22.75 16.72 -4.60
CA ALA A 75 -23.46 17.52 -3.60
C ALA A 75 -24.97 17.20 -3.66
N GLY A 76 -25.60 16.99 -2.48
CA GLY A 76 -27.05 16.73 -2.36
C GLY A 76 -27.45 15.27 -2.09
N TYR A 77 -26.51 14.33 -2.05
CA TYR A 77 -26.81 12.93 -1.71
C TYR A 77 -26.78 12.72 -0.18
N ALA A 78 -27.94 12.46 0.42
CA ALA A 78 -28.05 12.09 1.83
C ALA A 78 -27.34 10.75 2.10
N LEU A 79 -26.54 10.69 3.17
CA LEU A 79 -25.82 9.50 3.64
C LEU A 79 -26.79 8.40 4.15
N LYS A 80 -27.55 7.76 3.26
CA LYS A 80 -27.96 6.36 3.49
C LYS A 80 -26.72 5.50 3.24
N ARG A 81 -26.36 4.60 4.18
CA ARG A 81 -25.21 3.68 4.11
C ARG A 81 -24.88 3.28 2.66
N GLN A 82 -23.96 4.00 2.03
CA GLN A 82 -23.68 3.82 0.60
C GLN A 82 -22.87 2.55 0.43
N ARG A 83 -23.46 1.56 -0.25
CA ARG A 83 -22.76 0.38 -0.80
C ARG A 83 -22.04 0.71 -2.13
N THR A 84 -22.22 1.92 -2.66
CA THR A 84 -21.75 2.27 -4.02
C THR A 84 -20.70 3.36 -3.98
N ILE A 85 -19.43 2.96 -3.87
CA ILE A 85 -18.29 3.81 -4.21
C ILE A 85 -18.24 3.86 -5.74
N SER A 86 -18.31 5.05 -6.37
CA SER A 86 -18.05 5.18 -7.81
C SER A 86 -16.56 4.89 -8.07
N PRO A 87 -16.17 3.73 -8.64
CA PRO A 87 -14.77 3.33 -8.67
C PRO A 87 -14.03 4.03 -9.82
N GLY A 88 -12.97 4.75 -9.49
CA GLY A 88 -11.86 4.92 -10.43
C GLY A 88 -10.77 3.91 -10.06
N MET A 89 -10.46 2.94 -10.91
CA MET A 89 -9.32 2.03 -10.69
C MET A 89 -8.07 2.59 -11.35
N ARG A 90 -6.94 2.55 -10.64
CA ARG A 90 -5.65 2.96 -11.22
C ARG A 90 -4.52 2.06 -10.75
N TRP A 91 -3.62 1.75 -11.67
CA TRP A 91 -2.42 0.98 -11.39
C TRP A 91 -1.43 1.79 -10.56
N LEU A 92 -0.84 1.11 -9.57
CA LEU A 92 0.18 1.63 -8.68
C LEU A 92 1.38 0.69 -8.69
N THR A 93 2.54 1.22 -9.02
CA THR A 93 3.79 0.54 -8.71
C THR A 93 4.24 1.00 -7.33
N LYS A 94 4.29 0.08 -6.38
CA LYS A 94 4.91 0.30 -5.08
C LYS A 94 6.34 -0.21 -5.14
N LEU A 95 7.33 0.65 -4.99
CA LEU A 95 8.67 0.20 -4.61
C LEU A 95 8.73 0.02 -3.10
N ALA A 96 9.48 -0.96 -2.61
CA ALA A 96 9.77 -1.13 -1.20
C ALA A 96 11.12 -1.86 -1.01
N CYS A 97 11.83 -1.55 0.06
CA CYS A 97 12.96 -2.39 0.48
C CYS A 97 12.45 -3.76 0.98
N ARG A 98 13.31 -4.77 0.93
CA ARG A 98 12.97 -6.15 1.35
C ARG A 98 12.32 -6.15 2.73
N LYS A 99 11.08 -6.63 2.80
CA LYS A 99 10.35 -6.73 4.07
C LYS A 99 10.91 -7.91 4.87
N ARG A 100 11.62 -7.61 5.95
CA ARG A 100 12.19 -8.62 6.88
C ARG A 100 11.35 -8.81 8.16
N ALA A 101 10.40 -7.90 8.45
CA ALA A 101 9.51 -7.98 9.62
C ALA A 101 8.26 -7.11 9.42
N PHE A 102 7.14 -7.48 10.06
CA PHE A 102 5.86 -6.76 10.04
C PHE A 102 5.46 -6.26 11.43
N ILE A 103 6.36 -5.56 12.10
CA ILE A 103 6.13 -4.93 13.41
C ILE A 103 5.90 -3.43 13.21
N ALA A 104 5.00 -2.82 14.00
CA ALA A 104 4.54 -1.43 13.83
C ALA A 104 5.67 -0.39 13.63
N ARG A 105 6.78 -0.51 14.38
CA ARG A 105 7.94 0.39 14.26
C ARG A 105 8.70 0.21 12.94
N ARG A 106 8.76 -1.01 12.38
CA ARG A 106 9.44 -1.33 11.12
C ARG A 106 8.63 -0.95 9.89
N LEU A 107 7.30 -0.98 9.99
CA LEU A 107 6.39 -0.48 8.95
C LEU A 107 6.69 0.97 8.60
N LYS A 108 6.98 1.83 9.58
CA LYS A 108 7.36 3.24 9.34
C LYS A 108 8.64 3.40 8.48
N ARG A 109 9.70 2.64 8.77
CA ARG A 109 10.97 2.66 7.99
C ARG A 109 10.77 2.15 6.55
N ASN A 110 10.03 1.05 6.37
CA ASN A 110 9.74 0.51 5.05
C ASN A 110 8.78 1.40 4.25
N VAL A 111 8.00 2.26 4.92
CA VAL A 111 7.09 3.21 4.28
C VAL A 111 7.82 4.47 3.81
N ALA A 112 8.80 4.95 4.59
CA ALA A 112 9.59 6.13 4.25
C ALA A 112 10.44 5.94 2.97
N MET A 113 10.92 4.72 2.69
CA MET A 113 11.73 4.40 1.51
C MET A 113 10.93 3.85 0.32
N ALA A 114 9.61 3.73 0.45
CA ALA A 114 8.79 3.01 -0.50
C ALA A 114 7.96 3.97 -1.35
N PHE A 115 8.41 4.24 -2.58
CA PHE A 115 7.70 5.10 -3.52
C PHE A 115 6.40 4.44 -4.02
N ALA A 116 5.36 5.25 -4.23
CA ALA A 116 4.11 4.89 -4.88
C ALA A 116 4.02 5.66 -6.19
N ARG A 117 4.33 5.00 -7.31
CA ARG A 117 4.22 5.55 -8.66
C ARG A 117 2.89 5.16 -9.25
N TRP A 118 2.13 6.14 -9.69
CA TRP A 118 0.92 5.87 -10.46
C TRP A 118 1.27 5.56 -11.91
N VAL A 119 0.56 4.63 -12.52
CA VAL A 119 0.66 4.35 -13.96
C VAL A 119 -0.64 4.80 -14.64
N LYS A 120 -0.51 5.47 -15.78
CA LYS A 120 -1.66 5.83 -16.63
C LYS A 120 -1.90 4.66 -17.59
N TRP A 121 -3.10 4.12 -17.61
CA TRP A 121 -3.49 3.14 -18.61
C TRP A 121 -3.60 3.84 -19.98
N ARG A 122 -2.95 3.27 -21.00
CA ARG A 122 -3.29 3.57 -22.40
C ARG A 122 -4.14 2.39 -22.87
N ARG A 123 -5.31 2.69 -23.42
CA ARG A 123 -6.03 1.75 -24.29
C ARG A 123 -5.21 1.54 -25.55
#